data_AF-A0A329MCQ7-F1
#
_entry.id   AF-A0A329MCQ7-F1
#
_cell.length_a   1.000
_cell.length_b   1.000
_cell.length_c   1.000
_cell.angle_alpha   90.00
_cell.angle_beta   90.00
_cell.angle_gamma   90.00
#
_symmetry.space_group_name_H-M   'P 1'
#
loop_
_entity.id
_entity.type
_entity.pdbx_description
1 polymer ?
#
loop_
_entity_poly.entity_id
_entity_poly.type
_entity_poly.pdbx_seq_one_letter_code
_entity_poly.pdbx_strand_id
1 'polypeptide(L)'
;MTTAEFLRQAKALISSGRTYFSKRNDYDTIQALFDLGIEDRRGAWREIMRLKPTDQYKPPELDRRGSEELVWFFRKELNGQIAYIKLTIDQNLCICISFHPEGYTQN
;
A
#
# COMPACT_ATOMS: atom_id res chain seq x y z
N MET A 1 -7.03 -14.65 7.66
CA MET A 1 -5.79 -14.48 6.87
C MET A 1 -4.77 -13.74 7.72
N THR A 2 -3.54 -14.24 7.80
CA THR A 2 -2.41 -13.57 8.48
C THR A 2 -1.72 -12.57 7.54
N THR A 3 -0.90 -11.69 8.10
CA THR A 3 -0.10 -10.72 7.34
C THR A 3 0.85 -11.38 6.36
N ALA A 4 1.46 -12.51 6.75
CA ALA A 4 2.35 -13.28 5.90
C ALA A 4 1.59 -13.90 4.72
N GLU A 5 0.39 -14.44 4.95
CA GLU A 5 -0.48 -14.98 3.89
C GLU A 5 -0.92 -13.88 2.92
N PHE A 6 -1.36 -12.74 3.44
CA PHE A 6 -1.75 -11.58 2.64
C PHE A 6 -0.60 -11.08 1.77
N LEU A 7 0.57 -10.83 2.37
CA LEU A 7 1.74 -10.35 1.64
C LEU A 7 2.19 -11.36 0.58
N ARG A 8 2.12 -12.66 0.86
CA ARG A 8 2.43 -13.69 -0.14
C ARG A 8 1.49 -13.60 -1.34
N GLN A 9 0.18 -13.48 -1.10
CA GLN A 9 -0.81 -13.36 -2.17
C GLN A 9 -0.65 -12.03 -2.95
N ALA A 10 -0.51 -10.91 -2.24
CA ALA A 10 -0.30 -9.59 -2.85
C ALA A 10 0.92 -9.58 -3.75
N LYS A 11 2.05 -10.15 -3.30
CA LYS A 11 3.29 -10.22 -4.09
C LYS A 11 3.16 -11.10 -5.33
N ALA A 12 2.38 -12.18 -5.28
CA ALA A 12 2.08 -12.99 -6.45
C ALA A 12 1.24 -12.21 -7.49
N LEU A 13 0.26 -11.43 -7.03
CA LEU A 13 -0.53 -10.55 -7.89
C LEU A 13 0.32 -9.43 -8.50
N ILE A 14 1.19 -8.79 -7.72
CA ILE A 14 2.12 -7.78 -8.20
C ILE A 14 3.06 -8.35 -9.28
N SER A 15 3.60 -9.54 -9.04
CA SER A 15 4.50 -10.21 -9.99
C SER A 15 3.83 -10.58 -11.30
N SER A 16 2.51 -10.78 -11.30
CA SER A 16 1.70 -11.06 -12.50
C SER A 16 1.08 -9.81 -13.13
N GLY A 17 1.44 -8.61 -12.66
CA GLY A 17 0.91 -7.34 -13.16
C GLY A 17 -0.54 -7.06 -12.78
N ARG A 18 -1.13 -7.86 -11.89
CA ARG A 18 -2.51 -7.67 -11.39
C ARG A 18 -2.52 -6.65 -10.26
N THR A 19 -2.28 -5.40 -10.64
CA THR A 19 -2.12 -4.29 -9.71
C THR A 19 -2.93 -3.07 -10.09
N TYR A 20 -3.40 -2.33 -9.09
CA TYR A 20 -4.07 -1.06 -9.29
C TYR A 20 -3.71 -0.05 -8.20
N PHE A 21 -3.45 1.19 -8.60
CA PHE A 21 -3.30 2.32 -7.67
C PHE A 21 -4.61 3.08 -7.61
N SER A 22 -5.23 3.12 -6.43
CA SER A 22 -6.46 3.89 -6.23
C SER A 22 -6.21 5.38 -6.39
N LYS A 23 -7.14 6.06 -7.06
CA LYS A 23 -7.14 7.52 -7.14
C LYS A 23 -7.47 8.12 -5.78
N ARG A 24 -6.72 9.15 -5.39
CA ARG A 24 -6.91 9.92 -4.15
C ARG A 24 -7.32 11.34 -4.48
N ASN A 25 -8.19 11.89 -3.65
CA ASN A 25 -8.66 13.29 -3.76
C ASN A 25 -8.10 14.16 -2.63
N ASP A 26 -7.52 13.53 -1.60
CA ASP A 26 -7.01 14.14 -0.38
C ASP A 26 -5.50 14.41 -0.42
N TYR A 27 -4.78 13.90 -1.43
CA TYR A 27 -3.39 14.22 -1.74
C TYR A 27 -3.01 13.81 -3.17
N ASP A 28 -1.95 14.41 -3.72
CA ASP A 28 -1.37 14.01 -5.00
C ASP A 28 -0.45 12.79 -4.80
N THR A 29 -0.84 11.65 -5.38
CA THR A 29 -0.09 10.38 -5.27
C THR A 29 1.29 10.45 -5.92
N ILE A 30 1.45 11.17 -7.03
CA ILE A 30 2.75 11.26 -7.72
C ILE A 30 3.71 12.07 -6.86
N GLN A 31 3.25 13.23 -6.36
CA GLN A 31 4.06 14.05 -5.47
C GLN A 31 4.42 13.30 -4.20
N ALA A 32 3.45 12.63 -3.56
CA ALA A 32 3.71 11.85 -2.35
C ALA A 32 4.75 10.72 -2.54
N LEU A 33 4.74 10.05 -3.69
CA LEU A 33 5.79 9.07 -4.01
C LEU A 33 7.15 9.75 -4.20
N PHE A 34 7.18 10.87 -4.92
CA PHE A 34 8.41 11.63 -5.13
C PHE A 34 9.03 12.09 -3.81
N ASP A 35 8.21 12.53 -2.86
CA ASP A 35 8.66 12.99 -1.55
C ASP A 35 9.23 11.84 -0.70
N LEU A 36 8.80 10.60 -0.94
CA LEU A 36 9.44 9.38 -0.39
C LEU A 36 10.72 8.97 -1.13
N GLY A 37 11.15 9.72 -2.16
CA GLY A 37 12.25 9.37 -3.06
C GLY A 37 11.91 8.22 -4.01
N ILE A 38 10.62 8.06 -4.35
CA ILE A 38 10.14 7.07 -5.33
C ILE A 38 9.78 7.79 -6.63
N GLU A 39 10.54 7.52 -7.68
CA GLU A 39 10.42 8.20 -8.97
C GLU A 39 9.10 7.90 -9.71
N ASP A 40 8.57 6.68 -9.58
CA ASP A 40 7.38 6.25 -10.29
C ASP A 40 6.61 5.11 -9.57
N ARG A 41 5.45 4.75 -10.13
CA ARG A 41 4.63 3.65 -9.61
C ARG A 41 5.32 2.28 -9.66
N ARG A 42 6.28 2.07 -10.58
CA ARG A 42 7.05 0.81 -10.63
C ARG A 42 7.98 0.74 -9.41
N GLY A 43 8.61 1.84 -9.03
CA GLY A 43 9.34 2.03 -7.78
C GLY A 43 8.47 1.70 -6.57
N ALA A 44 7.26 2.24 -6.52
CA ALA A 44 6.33 1.97 -5.44
C ALA A 44 6.00 0.48 -5.29
N TRP A 45 5.73 -0.23 -6.40
CA TRP A 45 5.51 -1.68 -6.36
C TRP A 45 6.76 -2.46 -5.91
N ARG A 46 7.97 -2.04 -6.31
CA ARG A 46 9.22 -2.63 -5.80
C ARG A 46 9.32 -2.49 -4.27
N GLU A 47 8.91 -1.36 -3.72
CA GLU A 47 8.92 -1.15 -2.27
C GLU A 47 7.87 -1.98 -1.53
N ILE A 48 6.69 -2.16 -2.13
CA ILE A 48 5.64 -3.06 -1.63
C ILE A 48 6.11 -4.53 -1.66
N MET A 49 6.81 -4.96 -2.71
CA MET A 49 7.39 -6.31 -2.80
C MET A 49 8.39 -6.61 -1.67
N ARG A 50 9.00 -5.56 -1.10
CA ARG A 50 9.95 -5.64 0.01
C ARG A 50 9.30 -5.61 1.39
N LEU A 51 7.97 -5.40 1.49
CA LEU A 51 7.28 -5.41 2.78
C LEU A 51 7.41 -6.75 3.50
N LYS A 52 7.58 -6.70 4.80
CA LYS A 52 7.65 -7.83 5.73
C LYS A 52 6.42 -7.84 6.63
N PRO A 53 6.05 -9.00 7.21
CA PRO A 53 4.98 -9.05 8.20
C PRO A 53 5.17 -8.10 9.38
N THR A 54 6.43 -7.85 9.78
CA THR A 54 6.81 -6.90 10.84
C THR A 54 6.55 -5.43 10.48
N ASP A 55 6.37 -5.11 9.21
CA ASP A 55 6.05 -3.75 8.75
C ASP A 55 4.56 -3.43 8.95
N GLN A 56 3.75 -4.42 9.37
CA GLN A 56 2.36 -4.18 9.70
C GLN A 56 2.26 -3.21 10.87
N TYR A 57 1.60 -2.09 10.62
CA TYR A 57 1.45 -1.05 11.61
C TYR A 57 0.30 -1.33 12.59
N LYS A 58 -0.81 -1.88 12.09
CA LYS A 58 -2.00 -2.17 12.89
C LYS A 58 -2.81 -3.34 12.31
N PRO A 59 -3.75 -3.94 13.08
CA PRO A 59 -4.64 -4.98 12.57
C PRO A 59 -5.38 -4.54 11.30
N PRO A 60 -5.68 -5.47 10.38
CA PRO A 60 -6.48 -5.14 9.21
C PRO A 60 -7.89 -4.73 9.63
N GLU A 61 -8.51 -3.86 8.82
CA GLU A 61 -9.87 -3.36 9.03
C GLU A 61 -10.71 -3.65 7.79
N LEU A 62 -12.02 -3.83 7.95
CA LEU A 62 -12.92 -3.91 6.79
C LEU A 62 -12.88 -2.61 5.99
N ASP A 63 -12.98 -2.72 4.67
CA ASP A 63 -13.10 -1.55 3.81
C ASP A 63 -14.41 -0.80 4.11
N ARG A 64 -14.26 0.47 4.49
CA ARG A 64 -15.38 1.35 4.86
C ARG A 64 -16.24 1.77 3.67
N ARG A 65 -15.82 1.43 2.44
CA ARG A 65 -16.57 1.73 1.19
C ARG A 65 -17.55 0.63 0.78
N GLY A 66 -17.75 -0.39 1.62
CA GLY A 66 -18.79 -1.40 1.42
C GLY A 66 -18.34 -2.68 0.72
N SER A 67 -17.03 -2.92 0.58
CA SER A 67 -16.54 -4.27 0.30
C SER A 67 -16.36 -5.04 1.61
N GLU A 68 -16.52 -6.37 1.56
CA GLU A 68 -16.20 -7.25 2.69
C GLU A 68 -14.68 -7.51 2.80
N GLU A 69 -13.88 -6.84 1.96
CA GLU A 69 -12.44 -7.06 1.90
C GLU A 69 -11.71 -6.34 3.03
N LEU A 70 -10.61 -6.96 3.48
CA LEU A 70 -9.75 -6.42 4.51
C LEU A 70 -8.71 -5.47 3.92
N VAL A 71 -8.62 -4.28 4.49
CA VAL A 71 -7.55 -3.31 4.25
C VAL A 71 -6.42 -3.56 5.24
N TRP A 72 -5.22 -3.71 4.70
CA TRP A 72 -3.98 -3.94 5.42
C TRP A 72 -3.14 -2.66 5.48
N PHE A 73 -2.55 -2.40 6.64
CA PHE A 73 -1.84 -1.16 6.94
C PHE A 73 -0.39 -1.44 7.28
N PHE A 74 0.53 -0.78 6.58
CA PHE A 74 1.95 -0.93 6.76
C PHE A 74 2.63 0.42 6.98
N ARG A 75 3.71 0.40 7.77
CA ARG A 75 4.67 1.50 7.88
C ARG A 75 6.05 0.99 7.50
N LYS A 76 6.78 1.77 6.71
CA LYS A 76 8.12 1.40 6.28
C LYS A 76 8.99 2.62 6.16
N GLU A 77 10.21 2.56 6.68
CA GLU A 77 11.20 3.62 6.47
C GLU A 77 11.73 3.55 5.04
N LEU A 78 11.63 4.66 4.32
CA LEU A 78 12.12 4.87 2.96
C LEU A 78 12.85 6.20 2.92
N ASN A 79 14.14 6.19 2.59
CA ASN A 79 14.97 7.40 2.48
C ASN A 79 14.87 8.33 3.71
N GLY A 80 14.86 7.76 4.92
CA GLY A 80 14.76 8.51 6.18
C GLY A 80 13.37 9.05 6.51
N GLN A 81 12.33 8.70 5.73
CA GLN A 81 10.94 9.06 5.98
C GLN A 81 10.09 7.82 6.24
N ILE A 82 9.09 7.94 7.12
CA ILE A 82 8.12 6.87 7.35
C ILE A 82 7.05 6.94 6.25
N ALA A 83 7.02 5.94 5.39
CA ALA A 83 5.94 5.74 4.45
C ALA A 83 4.77 5.02 5.12
N TYR A 84 3.57 5.51 4.85
CA TYR A 84 2.31 4.88 5.22
C TYR A 84 1.65 4.26 4.00
N ILE A 85 1.36 2.96 4.08
CA ILE A 85 0.90 2.15 2.95
C ILE A 85 -0.38 1.41 3.33
N LYS A 86 -1.42 1.53 2.48
CA LYS A 86 -2.66 0.74 2.57
C LYS A 86 -2.80 -0.16 1.36
N LEU A 87 -3.03 -1.44 1.60
CA LEU A 87 -3.25 -2.44 0.55
C LEU A 87 -4.56 -3.19 0.79
N THR A 88 -5.22 -3.60 -0.28
CA THR A 88 -6.25 -4.63 -0.24
C THR A 88 -6.08 -5.57 -1.42
N ILE A 89 -6.75 -6.72 -1.38
CA ILE A 89 -6.92 -7.61 -2.53
C ILE A 89 -8.42 -7.71 -2.75
N ASP A 90 -8.85 -7.37 -3.97
CA ASP A 90 -10.24 -7.51 -4.40
C ASP A 90 -10.25 -8.14 -5.78
N GLN A 91 -11.13 -9.12 -6.02
CA GLN A 91 -11.27 -9.81 -7.32
C GLN A 91 -9.93 -10.24 -7.97
N ASN A 92 -8.99 -10.75 -7.18
CA ASN A 92 -7.63 -11.12 -7.63
C ASN A 92 -6.79 -9.94 -8.19
N LEU A 93 -7.00 -8.74 -7.68
CA LEU A 93 -6.25 -7.52 -7.98
C LEU A 93 -5.63 -6.99 -6.69
N CYS A 94 -4.31 -6.77 -6.67
CA CYS A 94 -3.68 -6.08 -5.55
C CYS A 94 -3.86 -4.57 -5.72
N ILE A 95 -4.62 -3.97 -4.81
CA ILE A 95 -4.96 -2.56 -4.85
C ILE A 95 -4.12 -1.82 -3.81
N CYS A 96 -3.31 -0.87 -4.27
CA CYS A 96 -2.69 0.13 -3.40
C CYS A 96 -3.68 1.27 -3.17
N ILE A 97 -4.27 1.30 -1.98
CA ILE A 97 -5.26 2.31 -1.60
C ILE A 97 -4.57 3.63 -1.25
N SER A 98 -3.45 3.57 -0.52
CA SER A 98 -2.67 4.74 -0.13
C SER A 98 -1.19 4.41 -0.11
N PHE A 99 -0.35 5.35 -0.55
CA PHE A 99 1.10 5.31 -0.40
C PHE A 99 1.63 6.74 -0.37
N HIS A 100 2.03 7.20 0.80
CA HIS A 100 2.50 8.57 1.03
C HIS A 100 3.37 8.66 2.29
N PRO A 101 4.14 9.73 2.50
CA PRO A 101 4.77 10.01 3.79
C PRO A 101 3.73 10.10 4.90
N GLU A 102 4.09 9.68 6.10
CA GLU A 102 3.24 9.84 7.28
C GLU A 102 2.86 11.32 7.47
N GLY A 103 1.56 11.59 7.69
CA GLY A 103 1.04 12.95 7.85
C GLY A 103 0.60 13.67 6.57
N TYR A 104 0.66 13.03 5.39
CA TYR A 104 0.28 13.67 4.10
C TYR A 104 -1.21 13.99 3.92
N THR A 105 -2.10 13.32 4.63
CA THR A 105 -3.54 13.52 4.45
C THR A 105 -3.99 14.80 5.15
N GLN A 106 -4.64 15.70 4.42
CA GLN A 106 -5.35 16.84 5.04
C GLN A 106 -6.49 16.31 5.90
N ASN A 107 -6.65 16.86 7.11
CA ASN A 107 -7.75 16.55 8.03
C ASN A 107 -9.11 16.79 7.37
#